data_AF-A0A9W5YGQ0-F1
#
_entry.id   AF-A0A9W5YGQ0-F1
#
_cell.length_a   1.000
_cell.length_b   1.000
_cell.length_c   1.000
_cell.angle_alpha   90.00
_cell.angle_beta   90.00
_cell.angle_gamma   90.00
#
_symmetry.space_group_name_H-M   'P 1'
#
loop_
_entity.id
_entity.type
_entity.pdbx_description
1 polymer ?
#
loop_
_entity_poly.entity_id
_entity_poly.type
_entity_poly.pdbx_seq_one_letter_code
_entity_poly.pdbx_strand_id
1 'polypeptide(L)'
;MKYIKNSFTKNKIILLLIITLLIFISSTIILHNRYNKLKNQTLDHINNEWYQLNRMCEIIDKNYINSNSKEAALYRMFVNQLCYNFTPTVITDDLSVNMNRLLIEAYDPLFKNLSYEDEVIDTDEALKLLKEMNNFLYSISHKIVTSENIEWLIKESSKEHIDLNENVENFTIEYIQLVDDYFKQDTSIN
;
A
#
# COMPACT_ATOMS: atom_id res chain seq x y z
N MET A 1 -43.46 -54.59 19.50
CA MET A 1 -41.99 -54.48 19.36
C MET A 1 -41.51 -53.57 18.22
N LYS A 2 -42.22 -53.44 17.09
CA LYS A 2 -41.81 -52.59 15.93
C LYS A 2 -41.77 -51.08 16.21
N TYR A 3 -42.65 -50.56 17.07
CA TYR A 3 -42.73 -49.12 17.40
C TYR A 3 -41.57 -48.60 18.25
N ILE A 4 -41.06 -49.40 19.19
CA ILE A 4 -39.97 -49.01 20.11
C ILE A 4 -38.64 -48.91 19.35
N LYS A 5 -38.41 -49.80 18.38
CA LYS A 5 -37.18 -49.82 17.56
C LYS A 5 -37.07 -48.58 16.67
N ASN A 6 -38.21 -48.00 16.26
CA ASN A 6 -38.28 -46.84 15.37
C ASN A 6 -38.10 -45.50 16.12
N SER A 7 -38.44 -45.41 17.42
CA SER A 7 -38.13 -44.21 18.23
C SER A 7 -36.65 -44.18 18.64
N PHE A 8 -36.03 -45.33 18.86
CA PHE A 8 -34.61 -45.44 19.23
C PHE A 8 -33.67 -44.99 18.10
N THR A 9 -33.99 -45.33 16.84
CA THR A 9 -33.26 -44.83 15.65
C THR A 9 -33.48 -43.33 15.42
N LYS A 10 -34.69 -42.82 15.62
CA LYS A 10 -34.97 -41.38 15.53
C LYS A 10 -34.18 -40.55 16.56
N ASN A 11 -34.12 -41.02 17.81
CA ASN A 11 -33.37 -40.33 18.86
C ASN A 11 -31.86 -40.31 18.57
N LYS A 12 -31.30 -41.38 17.99
CA LYS A 12 -29.90 -41.41 17.54
C LYS A 12 -29.63 -40.42 16.40
N ILE A 13 -30.54 -40.30 15.44
CA ILE A 13 -30.42 -39.34 14.33
C ILE A 13 -30.47 -37.90 14.86
N ILE A 14 -31.40 -37.60 15.78
CA ILE A 14 -31.50 -36.27 16.42
C ILE A 14 -30.22 -35.94 17.18
N LEU A 15 -29.67 -36.88 17.96
CA LEU A 15 -28.42 -36.69 18.68
C LEU A 15 -27.24 -36.44 17.72
N LEU A 16 -27.16 -37.17 16.62
CA LEU A 16 -26.14 -36.97 15.59
C LEU A 16 -26.25 -35.57 14.94
N LEU A 17 -27.47 -35.12 14.64
CA LEU A 17 -27.73 -33.78 14.11
C LEU A 17 -27.33 -32.67 15.10
N ILE A 18 -27.59 -32.87 16.39
CA ILE A 18 -27.17 -31.92 17.44
C ILE A 18 -25.65 -31.84 17.52
N ILE A 19 -24.96 -32.98 17.52
CA ILE A 19 -23.49 -33.02 17.59
C ILE A 19 -22.87 -32.35 16.35
N THR A 20 -23.37 -32.65 15.15
CA THR A 20 -22.88 -32.03 13.91
C THR A 20 -23.13 -30.53 13.88
N LEU A 21 -24.29 -30.06 14.36
CA LEU A 21 -24.58 -28.63 14.49
C LEU A 21 -23.62 -27.94 15.47
N LEU A 22 -23.33 -28.56 16.63
CA LEU A 22 -22.39 -28.02 17.61
C LEU A 22 -20.97 -27.90 17.06
N ILE A 23 -20.52 -28.91 16.29
CA ILE A 23 -19.23 -28.86 15.59
C ILE A 23 -19.24 -27.70 14.59
N PHE A 24 -20.29 -27.57 13.78
CA PHE A 24 -20.40 -26.52 12.77
C PHE A 24 -20.39 -25.10 13.38
N ILE A 25 -21.14 -24.89 14.47
CA ILE A 25 -21.14 -23.60 15.19
C ILE A 25 -19.74 -23.28 15.73
N SER A 26 -19.09 -24.27 16.35
CA SER A 26 -17.75 -24.11 16.90
C SER A 26 -16.72 -23.77 15.81
N SER A 27 -16.78 -24.46 14.68
CA SER A 27 -15.93 -24.18 13.51
C SER A 27 -16.15 -22.77 12.96
N THR A 28 -17.40 -22.32 12.90
CA THR A 28 -17.75 -20.97 12.41
C THR A 28 -17.19 -19.88 13.33
N ILE A 29 -17.28 -20.05 14.64
CA ILE A 29 -16.72 -19.10 15.63
C ILE A 29 -15.19 -19.04 15.51
N ILE A 30 -14.52 -20.20 15.41
CA ILE A 30 -13.06 -20.25 15.24
C ILE A 30 -12.64 -19.56 13.95
N LEU A 31 -13.36 -19.79 12.84
CA LEU A 31 -13.08 -19.16 11.56
C LEU A 31 -13.27 -17.64 11.63
N HIS A 32 -14.35 -17.16 12.23
CA HIS A 32 -14.62 -15.74 12.41
C HIS A 32 -13.51 -15.04 13.23
N ASN A 33 -13.06 -15.66 14.32
CA ASN A 33 -11.98 -15.12 15.14
C ASN A 33 -10.64 -15.06 14.37
N ARG A 34 -10.34 -16.09 13.57
CA ARG A 34 -9.14 -16.10 12.71
C ARG A 34 -9.21 -15.02 11.65
N TYR A 35 -10.38 -14.86 11.01
CA TYR A 35 -10.61 -13.81 10.04
C TYR A 35 -10.40 -12.42 10.63
N ASN A 36 -11.02 -12.11 11.78
CA ASN A 36 -10.84 -10.82 12.45
C ASN A 36 -9.38 -10.56 12.83
N LYS A 37 -8.66 -11.59 13.29
CA LYS A 37 -7.23 -11.47 13.59
C LYS A 37 -6.41 -11.12 12.35
N LEU A 38 -6.61 -11.84 11.24
CA LEU A 38 -5.90 -11.57 9.98
C LEU A 38 -6.24 -10.18 9.44
N LYS A 39 -7.52 -9.80 9.48
CA LYS A 39 -7.98 -8.47 9.10
C LYS A 39 -7.24 -7.39 9.88
N ASN A 40 -7.20 -7.49 11.21
CA ASN A 40 -6.52 -6.48 12.05
C ASN A 40 -5.02 -6.43 11.78
N GLN A 41 -4.36 -7.59 11.63
CA GLN A 41 -2.93 -7.62 11.28
C GLN A 41 -2.64 -6.97 9.92
N THR A 42 -3.55 -7.15 8.96
CA THR A 42 -3.46 -6.51 7.63
C THR A 42 -3.61 -5.00 7.74
N LEU A 43 -4.58 -4.52 8.51
CA LEU A 43 -4.79 -3.08 8.74
C LEU A 43 -3.61 -2.44 9.47
N ASP A 44 -3.06 -3.10 10.49
CA ASP A 44 -1.87 -2.62 11.20
C ASP A 44 -0.66 -2.52 10.26
N HIS A 45 -0.48 -3.50 9.38
CA HIS A 45 0.59 -3.51 8.38
C HIS A 45 0.43 -2.36 7.38
N ILE A 46 -0.74 -2.25 6.74
CA ILE A 46 -1.07 -1.16 5.81
C ILE A 46 -0.85 0.19 6.47
N ASN A 47 -1.36 0.39 7.70
CA ASN A 47 -1.18 1.64 8.43
C ASN A 47 0.31 1.99 8.62
N ASN A 48 1.13 0.99 8.95
CA ASN A 48 2.56 1.19 9.11
C ASN A 48 3.27 1.51 7.77
N GLU A 49 2.89 0.87 6.66
CA GLU A 49 3.44 1.20 5.33
C GLU A 49 3.13 2.64 4.93
N TRP A 50 1.87 3.06 5.05
CA TRP A 50 1.45 4.44 4.78
C TRP A 50 2.07 5.44 5.75
N TYR A 51 2.25 5.07 7.03
CA TYR A 51 2.97 5.89 8.00
C TYR A 51 4.42 6.11 7.59
N GLN A 52 5.13 5.06 7.20
CA GLN A 52 6.52 5.18 6.75
C GLN A 52 6.64 6.04 5.50
N LEU A 53 5.72 5.87 4.53
CA LEU A 53 5.66 6.72 3.36
C LEU A 53 5.39 8.18 3.72
N ASN A 54 4.47 8.44 4.64
CA ASN A 54 4.19 9.80 5.12
C ASN A 54 5.43 10.45 5.75
N ARG A 55 6.12 9.71 6.62
CA ARG A 55 7.36 10.16 7.27
C ARG A 55 8.48 10.40 6.27
N MET A 56 8.59 9.58 5.22
CA MET A 56 9.54 9.79 4.14
C MET A 56 9.31 11.16 3.50
N CYS A 57 8.05 11.44 3.13
CA CYS A 57 7.72 12.67 2.43
C CYS A 57 8.01 13.91 3.27
N GLU A 58 7.74 13.86 4.58
CA GLU A 58 8.09 14.95 5.50
C GLU A 58 9.60 15.16 5.63
N ILE A 59 10.37 14.07 5.70
CA ILE A 59 11.84 14.13 5.83
C ILE A 59 12.44 14.73 4.55
N ILE A 60 11.98 14.28 3.38
CA ILE A 60 12.48 14.78 2.10
C ILE A 60 12.05 16.23 1.86
N ASP A 61 10.81 16.58 2.15
CA ASP A 61 10.34 17.96 2.01
C ASP A 61 11.15 18.92 2.89
N LYS A 62 11.26 18.60 4.18
CA LYS A 62 11.92 19.45 5.17
C LYS A 62 13.42 19.56 4.96
N ASN A 63 14.09 18.44 4.68
CA ASN A 63 15.55 18.39 4.73
C ASN A 63 16.22 18.43 3.36
N TYR A 64 15.46 18.30 2.27
CA TYR A 64 16.00 18.37 0.92
C TYR A 64 15.28 19.41 0.05
N ILE A 65 13.98 19.23 -0.22
CA ILE A 65 13.24 20.07 -1.19
C ILE A 65 13.20 21.55 -0.74
N ASN A 66 12.89 21.82 0.53
CA ASN A 66 12.72 23.20 1.03
C ASN A 66 13.95 23.75 1.78
N SER A 67 15.02 22.98 1.93
CA SER A 67 16.18 23.36 2.75
C SER A 67 17.34 24.00 1.97
N ASN A 68 17.23 24.12 0.64
CA ASN A 68 18.36 24.40 -0.26
C ASN A 68 19.57 23.46 -0.02
N SER A 69 19.35 22.30 0.61
CA SER A 69 20.40 21.35 0.93
C SER A 69 20.82 20.60 -0.32
N LYS A 70 22.12 20.51 -0.54
CA LYS A 70 22.70 19.66 -1.60
C LYS A 70 22.86 18.20 -1.16
N GLU A 71 22.51 17.86 0.08
CA GLU A 71 22.84 16.57 0.68
C GLU A 71 21.80 15.46 0.37
N ALA A 72 21.24 15.40 -0.84
CA ALA A 72 20.34 14.30 -1.25
C ALA A 72 20.99 12.91 -1.07
N ALA A 73 22.31 12.83 -1.22
CA ALA A 73 23.09 11.61 -1.02
C ALA A 73 22.90 10.98 0.37
N LEU A 74 22.68 11.78 1.42
CA LEU A 74 22.46 11.28 2.79
C LEU A 74 21.15 10.49 2.92
N TYR A 75 20.14 10.83 2.11
CA TYR A 75 18.81 10.24 2.18
C TYR A 75 18.59 9.14 1.14
N ARG A 76 19.52 8.95 0.18
CA ARG A 76 19.37 7.98 -0.91
C ARG A 76 19.03 6.58 -0.42
N MET A 77 19.79 6.05 0.54
CA MET A 77 19.56 4.71 1.06
C MET A 77 18.22 4.60 1.79
N PHE A 78 17.81 5.67 2.49
CA PHE A 78 16.53 5.73 3.20
C PHE A 78 15.35 5.73 2.22
N VAL A 79 15.38 6.58 1.19
CA VAL A 79 14.35 6.64 0.14
C VAL A 79 14.25 5.31 -0.60
N ASN A 80 15.40 4.76 -1.02
CA ASN A 80 15.46 3.50 -1.74
C ASN A 80 14.83 2.35 -0.93
N GLN A 81 15.18 2.22 0.35
CA GLN A 81 14.60 1.20 1.21
C GLN A 81 13.08 1.34 1.32
N LEU A 82 12.55 2.55 1.49
CA LEU A 82 11.11 2.74 1.62
C LEU A 82 10.35 2.50 0.32
N CYS A 83 10.89 2.95 -0.82
CA CYS A 83 10.27 2.72 -2.12
C CYS A 83 10.17 1.23 -2.46
N TYR A 84 11.23 0.46 -2.17
CA TYR A 84 11.26 -0.98 -2.45
C TYR A 84 10.58 -1.84 -1.38
N ASN A 85 10.43 -1.33 -0.14
CA ASN A 85 9.71 -2.04 0.92
C ASN A 85 8.19 -1.83 0.87
N PHE A 86 7.69 -0.83 0.13
CA PHE A 86 6.27 -0.64 -0.14
C PHE A 86 5.80 -1.70 -1.16
N THR A 87 5.78 -2.96 -0.73
CA THR A 87 5.47 -4.12 -1.57
C THR A 87 4.11 -4.68 -1.16
N PRO A 88 3.26 -5.15 -2.10
CA PRO A 88 2.05 -5.88 -1.76
C PRO A 88 2.39 -7.22 -1.06
N THR A 89 2.58 -7.21 0.26
CA THR A 89 3.00 -8.40 1.01
C THR A 89 1.83 -9.25 1.52
N VAL A 90 0.61 -8.68 1.61
CA VAL A 90 -0.56 -9.37 2.19
C VAL A 90 -1.76 -9.43 1.23
N ILE A 91 -2.03 -8.36 0.49
CA ILE A 91 -3.06 -8.28 -0.54
C ILE A 91 -2.39 -7.68 -1.78
N THR A 92 -2.49 -8.37 -2.92
CA THR A 92 -2.08 -7.83 -4.21
C THR A 92 -3.31 -7.19 -4.82
N ASP A 93 -3.56 -5.94 -4.48
CA ASP A 93 -4.58 -5.11 -5.11
C ASP A 93 -3.93 -4.11 -6.09
N ASP A 94 -4.77 -3.54 -6.96
CA ASP A 94 -4.30 -2.60 -7.99
C ASP A 94 -3.68 -1.34 -7.35
N LEU A 95 -4.19 -0.91 -6.19
CA LEU A 95 -3.66 0.25 -5.47
C LEU A 95 -2.21 0.02 -5.04
N SER A 96 -1.91 -1.10 -4.40
CA SER A 96 -0.54 -1.46 -3.99
C SER A 96 0.38 -1.63 -5.19
N VAL A 97 -0.11 -2.19 -6.30
CA VAL A 97 0.67 -2.31 -7.55
C VAL A 97 1.00 -0.92 -8.11
N ASN A 98 0.01 -0.04 -8.24
CA ASN A 98 0.21 1.31 -8.77
C ASN A 98 1.13 2.14 -7.87
N MET A 99 0.96 2.08 -6.55
CA MET A 99 1.87 2.72 -5.59
C MET A 99 3.31 2.21 -5.72
N ASN A 100 3.49 0.89 -5.79
CA ASN A 100 4.82 0.29 -5.94
C ASN A 100 5.49 0.76 -7.24
N ARG A 101 4.74 0.78 -8.35
CA ARG A 101 5.21 1.29 -9.64
C ARG A 101 5.62 2.76 -9.56
N LEU A 102 4.78 3.64 -9.00
CA LEU A 102 5.14 5.05 -8.81
C LEU A 102 6.44 5.22 -8.02
N LEU A 103 6.59 4.47 -6.92
CA LEU A 103 7.76 4.57 -6.05
C LEU A 103 9.05 4.06 -6.71
N ILE A 104 8.98 2.94 -7.43
CA ILE A 104 10.16 2.27 -8.01
C ILE A 104 10.50 2.78 -9.41
N GLU A 105 9.51 3.09 -10.24
CA GLU A 105 9.70 3.49 -11.64
C GLU A 105 9.86 5.01 -11.80
N ALA A 106 9.34 5.83 -10.88
CA ALA A 106 9.43 7.30 -10.97
C ALA A 106 10.15 7.94 -9.79
N TYR A 107 9.70 7.71 -8.55
CA TYR A 107 10.20 8.45 -7.39
C TYR A 107 11.67 8.12 -7.04
N ASP A 108 12.02 6.84 -6.82
CA ASP A 108 13.38 6.43 -6.49
C ASP A 108 14.39 6.78 -7.59
N PRO A 109 14.13 6.53 -8.90
CA PRO A 109 15.05 6.91 -9.96
C PRO A 109 15.34 8.41 -10.00
N LEU A 110 14.30 9.24 -9.87
CA LEU A 110 14.46 10.69 -9.90
C LEU A 110 15.22 11.20 -8.66
N PHE A 111 14.86 10.70 -7.46
CA PHE A 111 15.58 11.03 -6.23
C PHE A 111 17.04 10.59 -6.30
N LYS A 112 17.29 9.41 -6.87
CA LYS A 112 18.63 8.87 -7.05
C LYS A 112 19.43 9.75 -8.01
N ASN A 113 18.88 10.18 -9.14
CA ASN A 113 19.58 11.11 -10.04
C ASN A 113 19.96 12.41 -9.33
N LEU A 114 19.01 13.04 -8.63
CA LEU A 114 19.22 14.23 -7.80
C LEU A 114 20.27 14.05 -6.68
N SER A 115 20.56 12.82 -6.27
CA SER A 115 21.58 12.50 -5.27
C SER A 115 23.02 12.43 -5.81
N TYR A 116 23.20 12.43 -7.12
CA TYR A 116 24.50 12.44 -7.78
C TYR A 116 24.72 13.81 -8.43
N GLU A 117 25.32 14.76 -7.69
CA GLU A 117 25.48 16.17 -8.11
C GLU A 117 26.12 16.35 -9.50
N ASP A 118 26.98 15.42 -9.94
CA ASP A 118 27.69 15.48 -11.21
C ASP A 118 26.93 14.85 -12.41
N GLU A 119 25.79 14.20 -12.15
CA GLU A 119 25.02 13.41 -13.13
C GLU A 119 23.57 13.92 -13.32
N VAL A 120 23.22 15.06 -12.73
CA VAL A 120 21.87 15.64 -12.88
C VAL A 120 21.76 16.38 -14.21
N ILE A 121 20.82 15.95 -15.04
CA ILE A 121 20.59 16.48 -16.39
C ILE A 121 20.05 17.92 -16.30
N ASP A 122 18.97 18.09 -15.54
CA ASP A 122 18.36 19.38 -15.21
C ASP A 122 17.86 19.35 -13.76
N THR A 123 18.58 20.05 -12.88
CA THR A 123 18.27 20.03 -11.43
C THR A 123 16.94 20.69 -11.11
N ASP A 124 16.57 21.76 -11.84
CA ASP A 124 15.35 22.50 -11.54
C ASP A 124 14.12 21.70 -11.94
N GLU A 125 14.15 21.06 -13.13
CA GLU A 125 13.04 20.21 -13.57
C GLU A 125 12.93 18.94 -12.72
N ALA A 126 14.05 18.30 -12.38
CA ALA A 126 14.03 17.13 -11.50
C ALA A 126 13.51 17.47 -10.10
N LEU A 127 13.92 18.60 -9.51
CA LEU A 127 13.40 19.05 -8.21
C LEU A 127 11.90 19.34 -8.26
N LYS A 128 11.42 19.94 -9.35
CA LYS A 128 10.00 20.21 -9.55
C LYS A 128 9.19 18.91 -9.61
N LEU A 129 9.60 17.96 -10.45
CA LEU A 129 8.96 16.64 -10.56
C LEU A 129 8.97 15.90 -9.22
N LEU A 130 10.11 15.88 -8.52
CA LEU A 130 10.23 15.26 -7.21
C LEU A 130 9.28 15.92 -6.20
N LYS A 131 9.20 17.24 -6.19
CA LYS A 131 8.32 17.99 -5.29
C LYS A 131 6.86 17.69 -5.51
N GLU A 132 6.42 17.60 -6.76
CA GLU A 132 5.04 17.27 -7.09
C GLU A 132 4.69 15.84 -6.66
N MET A 133 5.54 14.86 -6.96
CA MET A 133 5.37 13.49 -6.46
C MET A 133 5.36 13.42 -4.94
N ASN A 134 6.30 14.10 -4.27
CA ASN A 134 6.40 14.12 -2.81
C ASN A 134 5.14 14.73 -2.16
N ASN A 135 4.59 15.79 -2.74
CA ASN A 135 3.35 16.41 -2.27
C ASN A 135 2.14 15.49 -2.46
N PHE A 136 2.05 14.81 -3.60
CA PHE A 136 0.99 13.84 -3.86
C PHE A 136 1.05 12.69 -2.85
N LEU A 137 2.22 12.05 -2.72
CA LEU A 137 2.47 10.96 -1.78
C LEU A 137 2.21 11.38 -0.33
N TYR A 138 2.65 12.58 0.07
CA TYR A 138 2.35 13.13 1.38
C TYR A 138 0.85 13.29 1.60
N SER A 139 0.12 13.88 0.64
CA SER A 139 -1.31 14.14 0.76
C SER A 139 -2.10 12.84 0.98
N ILE A 140 -1.86 11.82 0.15
CA ILE A 140 -2.58 10.54 0.27
C ILE A 140 -2.20 9.79 1.54
N SER A 141 -0.90 9.73 1.87
CA SER A 141 -0.42 9.01 3.05
C SER A 141 -0.85 9.69 4.34
N HIS A 142 -0.83 11.02 4.39
CA HIS A 142 -1.28 11.79 5.55
C HIS A 142 -2.78 11.58 5.79
N LYS A 143 -3.60 11.64 4.73
CA LYS A 143 -5.03 11.37 4.82
C LYS A 143 -5.32 9.97 5.38
N ILE A 144 -4.55 8.96 4.98
CA ILE A 144 -4.70 7.59 5.46
C ILE A 144 -4.30 7.47 6.93
N VAL A 145 -3.12 7.96 7.29
CA VAL A 145 -2.54 7.86 8.65
C VAL A 145 -3.37 8.62 9.68
N THR A 146 -4.02 9.72 9.26
CA THR A 146 -4.90 10.53 10.13
C THR A 146 -6.36 10.06 10.12
N SER A 147 -6.70 9.07 9.31
CA SER A 147 -8.06 8.52 9.26
C SER A 147 -8.37 7.71 10.51
N GLU A 148 -9.54 7.95 11.10
CA GLU A 148 -10.05 7.14 12.22
C GLU A 148 -10.42 5.71 11.78
N ASN A 149 -10.67 5.51 10.49
CA ASN A 149 -11.05 4.22 9.92
C ASN A 149 -10.36 4.00 8.57
N ILE A 150 -9.52 2.97 8.50
CA ILE A 150 -8.79 2.58 7.29
C ILE A 150 -9.29 1.25 6.71
N GLU A 151 -10.39 0.69 7.23
CA GLU A 151 -10.93 -0.58 6.73
C GLU A 151 -11.36 -0.52 5.26
N TRP A 152 -11.64 0.67 4.74
CA TRP A 152 -11.99 0.85 3.33
C TRP A 152 -10.80 0.53 2.42
N LEU A 153 -9.54 0.67 2.89
CA LEU A 153 -8.36 0.33 2.10
C LEU A 153 -8.32 -1.14 1.69
N ILE A 154 -8.85 -2.05 2.50
CA ILE A 154 -8.92 -3.49 2.18
C ILE A 154 -10.26 -3.91 1.57
N LYS A 155 -11.17 -2.95 1.31
CA LYS A 155 -12.46 -3.19 0.67
C LYS A 155 -12.38 -2.63 -0.75
N GLU A 156 -11.82 -3.40 -1.66
CA GLU A 156 -11.61 -3.01 -3.08
C GLU A 156 -12.88 -2.49 -3.76
N SER A 157 -14.06 -3.02 -3.38
CA SER A 157 -15.35 -2.57 -3.91
C SER A 157 -15.89 -1.28 -3.28
N SER A 158 -15.21 -0.71 -2.29
CA SER A 158 -15.62 0.55 -1.67
C SER A 158 -15.29 1.72 -2.57
N LYS A 159 -16.14 2.75 -2.56
CA LYS A 159 -15.94 3.94 -3.39
C LYS A 159 -14.62 4.63 -3.03
N GLU A 160 -14.30 4.73 -1.74
CA GLU A 160 -13.08 5.36 -1.25
C GLU A 160 -11.82 4.66 -1.76
N HIS A 161 -11.84 3.32 -1.84
CA HIS A 161 -10.73 2.55 -2.41
C HIS A 161 -10.61 2.78 -3.92
N ILE A 162 -11.74 2.69 -4.64
CA ILE A 162 -11.77 2.90 -6.10
C ILE A 162 -11.27 4.30 -6.46
N ASP A 163 -11.80 5.33 -5.81
CA ASP A 163 -11.43 6.73 -6.03
C ASP A 163 -9.93 6.96 -5.75
N LEU A 164 -9.38 6.33 -4.68
CA LEU A 164 -7.95 6.42 -4.38
C LEU A 164 -7.12 5.69 -5.44
N ASN A 165 -7.50 4.47 -5.81
CA ASN A 165 -6.78 3.68 -6.80
C ASN A 165 -6.73 4.39 -8.16
N GLU A 166 -7.87 4.90 -8.65
CA GLU A 166 -7.92 5.66 -9.91
C GLU A 166 -7.03 6.91 -9.85
N ASN A 167 -7.03 7.62 -8.73
CA ASN A 167 -6.18 8.79 -8.55
C ASN A 167 -4.68 8.42 -8.56
N VAL A 168 -4.30 7.36 -7.86
CA VAL A 168 -2.92 6.85 -7.85
C VAL A 168 -2.52 6.34 -9.22
N GLU A 169 -3.37 5.57 -9.90
CA GLU A 169 -3.12 5.03 -11.24
C GLU A 169 -2.84 6.15 -12.25
N ASN A 170 -3.73 7.15 -12.32
CA ASN A 170 -3.59 8.28 -13.24
C ASN A 170 -2.29 9.05 -12.97
N PHE A 171 -2.01 9.34 -11.69
CA PHE A 171 -0.78 10.02 -11.30
C PHE A 171 0.47 9.19 -11.62
N THR A 172 0.40 7.87 -11.43
CA THR A 172 1.48 6.93 -11.73
C THR A 172 1.80 6.93 -13.21
N ILE A 173 0.78 6.81 -14.08
CA ILE A 173 0.96 6.82 -15.53
C ILE A 173 1.59 8.14 -15.99
N GLU A 174 1.11 9.27 -15.47
CA GLU A 174 1.62 10.60 -15.81
C GLU A 174 3.09 10.76 -15.39
N TYR A 175 3.43 10.48 -14.13
CA TYR A 175 4.77 10.76 -13.62
C TYR A 175 5.83 9.76 -14.04
N ILE A 176 5.47 8.51 -14.34
CA ILE A 176 6.40 7.59 -15.02
C ILE A 176 6.79 8.17 -16.37
N GLN A 177 5.80 8.63 -17.16
CA GLN A 177 6.08 9.21 -18.47
C GLN A 177 6.92 10.50 -18.37
N LEU A 178 6.60 11.39 -17.42
CA LEU A 178 7.37 12.63 -17.22
C LEU A 178 8.81 12.36 -16.78
N VAL A 179 9.02 11.39 -15.89
CA VAL A 179 10.37 11.00 -15.43
C VAL A 179 11.14 10.31 -16.57
N ASP A 180 10.50 9.45 -17.34
CA ASP A 180 11.09 8.84 -18.53
C ASP A 180 11.53 9.90 -19.56
N ASP A 181 10.68 10.90 -19.80
CA ASP A 181 10.96 11.97 -20.75
C ASP A 181 12.06 12.90 -20.23
N TYR A 182 12.14 13.14 -18.91
CA TYR A 182 13.29 13.79 -18.27
C TYR A 182 14.59 13.03 -18.56
N PHE A 183 14.64 11.71 -18.32
CA PHE A 183 15.86 10.92 -18.56
C PHE A 183 16.22 10.76 -20.04
N LYS A 184 15.25 10.79 -20.96
CA LYS A 184 15.53 10.74 -22.42
C LYS A 184 16.19 12.01 -22.94
N GLN A 185 16.00 13.16 -22.29
CA GLN A 185 16.67 14.41 -22.71
C GLN A 185 18.20 14.27 -22.70
N ASP A 186 18.76 13.50 -21.76
CA ASP A 186 20.20 13.19 -21.67
C ASP A 186 20.72 12.44 -22.91
N THR A 187 19.90 11.52 -23.46
CA THR A 187 20.28 10.72 -24.63
C THR A 187 20.28 11.50 -25.94
N SER A 188 19.75 12.72 -25.97
CA SER A 188 19.67 13.57 -27.17
C SER A 188 20.87 14.52 -27.37
N ILE A 189 21.81 14.53 -26.41
CA ILE A 189 22.98 15.44 -26.40
C ILE A 189 24.30 14.69 -26.73
N ASN A 190 24.26 13.37 -26.97
CA ASN A 190 25.42 12.57 -27.39
C ASN A 190 25.43 12.24 -28.90
#